data_AF-T0SRE7-F1
#
_entry.id   AF-T0SRE7-F1
#
_cell.length_a   1.000
_cell.length_b   1.000
_cell.length_c   1.000
_cell.angle_alpha   90.00
_cell.angle_beta   90.00
_cell.angle_gamma   90.00
#
_symmetry.space_group_name_H-M   'P 1'
#
loop_
_entity.id
_entity.type
_entity.pdbx_description
1 polymer ?
#
loop_
_entity_poly.entity_id
_entity_poly.type
_entity_poly.pdbx_seq_one_letter_code
_entity_poly.pdbx_strand_id
1 'polypeptide(L)'
;MRLAQSVQGKVVLSGEGADEILNGYIHHQTLLKQYFFIKYFGIVAKILIYIGALLCPDFIFHMLFKYKAKLSQQDLAKLRKHLRSVFDYETHLESLISVFSNDEVSRLLQRNISKSDKLLSYFKENLPLAPENSLTKTDLRFWNNKYTLLRLDRLFMANSVEARVPFLSQVVLTSLKKSEYLFKREGLFL
;
A
#
# COMPACT_ATOMS: atom_id res chain seq x y z
N MET A 1 -6.89 -26.33 12.62
CA MET A 1 -6.47 -25.05 13.21
C MET A 1 -7.59 -24.57 14.13
N ARG A 2 -7.48 -24.78 15.46
CA ARG A 2 -8.49 -24.31 16.41
C ARG A 2 -8.27 -22.81 16.62
N LEU A 3 -9.15 -21.99 16.05
CA LEU A 3 -9.02 -20.51 16.00
C LEU A 3 -9.23 -19.80 17.35
N ALA A 4 -9.65 -20.53 18.38
CA ALA A 4 -9.82 -20.01 19.73
C ALA A 4 -9.23 -21.00 20.75
N GLN A 5 -8.33 -20.50 21.60
CA GLN A 5 -7.79 -21.19 22.76
C GLN A 5 -8.30 -20.46 24.01
N SER A 6 -8.88 -21.18 24.97
CA SER A 6 -9.39 -20.60 26.21
C SER A 6 -8.25 -20.27 27.17
N VAL A 7 -7.71 -19.07 27.10
CA VAL A 7 -6.77 -18.52 28.08
C VAL A 7 -7.52 -17.49 28.91
N GLN A 8 -8.17 -17.90 30.02
CA GLN A 8 -8.96 -17.07 30.97
C GLN A 8 -9.99 -16.05 30.40
N GLY A 9 -10.10 -15.93 29.06
CA GLY A 9 -10.90 -14.98 28.28
C GLY A 9 -10.99 -15.43 26.82
N LYS A 10 -11.77 -14.70 26.00
CA LYS A 10 -11.98 -15.02 24.58
C LYS A 10 -10.81 -14.47 23.76
N VAL A 11 -9.98 -15.36 23.21
CA VAL A 11 -8.84 -14.99 22.36
C VAL A 11 -9.11 -15.44 20.93
N VAL A 12 -8.85 -14.56 19.97
CA VAL A 12 -8.94 -14.83 18.54
C VAL A 12 -7.60 -14.51 17.87
N LEU A 13 -7.18 -15.39 16.97
CA LEU A 13 -6.06 -15.11 16.06
C LEU A 13 -6.60 -14.38 14.83
N SER A 14 -6.14 -13.15 14.65
CA SER A 14 -6.50 -12.30 13.53
C SER A 14 -5.51 -12.45 12.38
N GLY A 15 -6.01 -12.39 11.14
CA GLY A 15 -5.18 -12.35 9.94
C GLY A 15 -4.63 -10.97 9.58
N GLU A 16 -4.93 -9.94 10.37
CA GLU A 16 -4.45 -8.57 10.14
C GLU A 16 -2.92 -8.48 10.12
N GLY A 17 -2.37 -7.43 9.51
CA GLY A 17 -0.93 -7.21 9.43
C GLY A 17 -0.21 -8.05 8.37
N ALA A 18 -0.88 -9.03 7.74
CA ALA A 18 -0.31 -9.88 6.70
C ALA A 18 -0.07 -9.11 5.40
N ASP A 19 -1.03 -8.27 5.00
CA ASP A 19 -0.95 -7.52 3.75
C ASP A 19 0.20 -6.50 3.78
N GLU A 20 0.46 -5.88 4.95
CA GLU A 20 1.56 -4.94 5.11
C GLU A 20 2.94 -5.59 5.04
N ILE A 21 3.11 -6.82 5.52
CA ILE A 21 4.42 -7.51 5.50
C ILE A 21 4.66 -8.30 4.20
N LEU A 22 3.60 -8.69 3.49
CA LEU A 22 3.67 -9.46 2.24
C LEU A 22 3.43 -8.62 0.98
N ASN A 23 3.28 -7.30 1.11
CA ASN A 23 2.93 -6.39 0.02
C ASN A 23 1.62 -6.80 -0.69
N GLY A 24 0.60 -7.17 0.08
CA GLY A 24 -0.68 -7.72 -0.39
C GLY A 24 -1.62 -6.69 -1.02
N TYR A 25 -1.43 -5.39 -0.75
CA TYR A 25 -2.33 -4.37 -1.27
C TYR A 25 -2.12 -4.07 -2.75
N ILE A 26 -3.19 -3.63 -3.40
CA ILE A 26 -3.19 -3.26 -4.83
C ILE A 26 -2.17 -2.15 -5.13
N HIS A 27 -2.07 -1.15 -4.25
CA HIS A 27 -1.14 -0.04 -4.43
C HIS A 27 0.32 -0.51 -4.30
N HIS A 28 0.61 -1.53 -3.48
CA HIS A 28 1.95 -2.16 -3.45
C HIS A 28 2.28 -2.77 -4.80
N GLN A 29 1.41 -3.65 -5.31
CA GLN A 29 1.65 -4.34 -6.56
C GLN A 29 1.77 -3.36 -7.75
N THR A 30 0.96 -2.30 -7.73
CA THR A 30 0.96 -1.27 -8.78
C THR A 30 2.26 -0.47 -8.76
N LEU A 31 2.67 0.02 -7.59
CA LEU A 31 3.92 0.79 -7.44
C LEU A 31 5.15 -0.06 -7.75
N LEU A 32 5.19 -1.32 -7.33
CA LEU A 32 6.31 -2.21 -7.59
C LEU A 32 6.45 -2.54 -9.07
N LYS A 33 5.36 -2.96 -9.74
CA LYS A 33 5.39 -3.23 -11.19
C LYS A 33 5.81 -2.00 -11.97
N GLN A 34 5.27 -0.84 -11.62
CA GLN A 34 5.64 0.40 -12.26
C GLN A 34 7.10 0.78 -12.01
N TYR A 35 7.58 0.63 -10.77
CA TYR A 35 8.97 0.86 -10.44
C TYR A 35 9.91 -0.05 -11.24
N PHE A 36 9.65 -1.35 -11.29
CA PHE A 36 10.47 -2.29 -12.07
C PHE A 36 10.44 -1.97 -13.56
N PHE A 37 9.27 -1.61 -14.10
CA PHE A 37 9.14 -1.19 -15.49
C PHE A 37 9.96 0.08 -15.79
N ILE A 38 9.90 1.09 -14.92
CA ILE A 38 10.70 2.32 -15.04
C ILE A 38 12.19 2.04 -14.82
N LYS A 39 12.55 1.15 -13.89
CA LYS A 39 13.93 0.75 -13.64
C LYS A 39 14.55 0.07 -14.86
N TYR A 40 13.78 -0.75 -15.58
CA TYR A 40 14.24 -1.50 -16.75
C TYR A 40 14.30 -0.63 -18.03
N PHE A 41 13.25 0.15 -18.31
CA PHE A 41 13.13 0.93 -19.56
C PHE A 41 13.45 2.43 -19.40
N GLY A 42 13.80 2.88 -18.19
CA GLY A 42 14.21 4.25 -17.90
C GLY A 42 13.13 5.30 -18.23
N ILE A 43 13.56 6.41 -18.83
CA ILE A 43 12.69 7.54 -19.15
C ILE A 43 11.61 7.17 -20.20
N VAL A 44 11.91 6.22 -21.09
CA VAL A 44 10.98 5.77 -22.14
C VAL A 44 9.73 5.15 -21.51
N ALA A 45 9.89 4.36 -20.43
CA ALA A 45 8.77 3.83 -19.66
C ALA A 45 7.88 4.95 -19.09
N LYS A 46 8.46 6.01 -18.54
CA LYS A 46 7.69 7.14 -18.00
C LYS A 46 6.87 7.83 -19.08
N ILE A 47 7.47 8.06 -20.26
CA ILE A 47 6.78 8.66 -21.41
C ILE A 47 5.62 7.77 -21.88
N LEU A 48 5.86 6.45 -22.01
CA LEU A 48 4.82 5.50 -22.40
C LEU A 48 3.65 5.46 -21.41
N ILE A 49 3.94 5.48 -20.11
CA ILE A 49 2.92 5.53 -19.05
C ILE A 49 2.09 6.82 -19.17
N TYR A 50 2.75 7.96 -19.35
CA TYR A 50 2.09 9.25 -19.47
C TYR A 50 1.20 9.35 -20.71
N ILE A 51 1.72 8.94 -21.88
CA ILE A 51 0.98 8.91 -23.14
C ILE A 51 -0.19 7.92 -23.04
N GLY A 52 0.04 6.74 -22.46
CA GLY A 52 -1.01 5.77 -22.16
C GLY A 52 -2.12 6.37 -21.30
N ALA A 53 -1.78 7.13 -20.27
CA ALA A 53 -2.77 7.80 -19.42
C ALA A 53 -3.62 8.86 -20.16
N LEU A 54 -3.13 9.39 -21.29
CA LEU A 54 -3.85 10.35 -22.13
C LEU A 54 -4.75 9.65 -23.16
N LEU A 55 -4.20 8.66 -23.86
CA LEU A 55 -4.81 8.10 -25.06
C LEU A 55 -5.64 6.83 -24.81
N CYS A 56 -5.41 6.14 -23.70
CA CYS A 56 -5.99 4.83 -23.46
C CYS A 56 -7.49 4.93 -23.09
N PRO A 57 -8.40 4.28 -23.86
CA PRO A 57 -9.81 4.21 -23.52
C PRO A 57 -10.05 3.57 -22.15
N ASP A 58 -11.13 3.96 -21.47
CA ASP A 58 -11.52 3.44 -20.15
C ASP A 58 -11.64 1.90 -20.11
N PHE A 59 -12.04 1.29 -21.23
CA PHE A 59 -12.14 -0.16 -21.37
C PHE A 59 -10.81 -0.90 -21.15
N ILE A 60 -9.68 -0.32 -21.57
CA ILE A 60 -8.37 -0.98 -21.40
C ILE A 60 -7.96 -1.01 -19.92
N PHE A 61 -8.29 0.05 -19.16
CA PHE A 61 -8.08 0.06 -17.72
C PHE A 61 -8.90 -1.02 -17.02
N HIS A 62 -10.16 -1.24 -17.45
CA HIS A 62 -10.98 -2.34 -16.93
C HIS A 62 -10.42 -3.73 -17.26
N MET A 63 -9.77 -3.90 -18.42
CA MET A 63 -9.16 -5.17 -18.81
C MET A 63 -7.85 -5.45 -18.05
N LEU A 64 -7.06 -4.41 -17.77
CA LEU A 64 -5.79 -4.53 -17.04
C LEU A 64 -5.99 -4.78 -15.54
N PHE A 65 -7.05 -4.21 -14.96
CA PHE A 65 -7.41 -4.47 -13.57
C PHE A 65 -8.16 -5.78 -13.44
N LYS A 66 -7.43 -6.85 -13.09
CA LYS A 66 -7.98 -8.18 -12.76
C LYS A 66 -8.77 -8.21 -11.43
N TYR A 67 -9.18 -7.05 -10.88
CA TYR A 67 -9.92 -7.00 -9.62
C TYR A 67 -11.40 -7.30 -9.87
N LYS A 68 -12.03 -8.10 -9.01
CA LYS A 68 -13.40 -8.61 -9.21
C LYS A 68 -14.49 -7.53 -9.15
N ALA A 69 -14.19 -6.33 -8.63
CA ALA A 69 -15.12 -5.21 -8.60
C ALA A 69 -14.94 -4.34 -9.86
N LYS A 70 -16.06 -3.95 -10.50
CA LYS A 70 -16.04 -2.93 -11.56
C LYS A 70 -15.44 -1.66 -10.98
N LEU A 71 -14.33 -1.17 -11.55
CA LEU A 71 -13.76 0.13 -11.20
C LEU A 71 -14.85 1.21 -11.33
N SER A 72 -15.04 2.00 -10.28
CA SER A 72 -15.89 3.18 -10.35
C SER A 72 -15.23 4.22 -11.28
N GLN A 73 -16.03 5.15 -11.82
CA GLN A 73 -15.50 6.30 -12.54
C GLN A 73 -14.52 7.12 -11.69
N GLN A 74 -14.72 7.16 -10.37
CA GLN A 74 -13.82 7.81 -9.43
C GLN A 74 -12.46 7.09 -9.32
N ASP A 75 -12.46 5.76 -9.36
CA ASP A 75 -11.24 4.96 -9.28
C ASP A 75 -10.43 5.09 -10.57
N LEU A 76 -11.09 5.11 -11.73
CA LEU A 76 -10.45 5.38 -13.02
C LEU A 76 -9.85 6.80 -13.06
N ALA A 77 -10.55 7.79 -12.53
CA ALA A 77 -10.05 9.16 -12.44
C ALA A 77 -8.80 9.25 -11.56
N LYS A 78 -8.79 8.56 -10.40
CA LYS A 78 -7.62 8.46 -9.52
C LYS A 78 -6.44 7.76 -10.20
N LEU A 79 -6.70 6.64 -10.88
CA LEU A 79 -5.69 5.90 -11.62
C LEU A 79 -5.09 6.75 -12.76
N ARG A 80 -5.94 7.42 -13.55
CA ARG A 80 -5.46 8.33 -14.60
C ARG A 80 -4.63 9.47 -14.01
N LYS A 81 -5.07 10.06 -12.90
CA LYS A 81 -4.30 11.08 -12.18
C LYS A 81 -2.93 10.54 -11.75
N HIS A 82 -2.89 9.33 -11.21
CA HIS A 82 -1.66 8.65 -10.81
C HIS A 82 -0.70 8.41 -11.97
N LEU A 83 -1.18 7.86 -13.09
CA LEU A 83 -0.34 7.60 -14.25
C LEU A 83 0.15 8.91 -14.90
N ARG A 84 -0.65 9.98 -14.89
CA ARG A 84 -0.25 11.32 -15.37
C ARG A 84 0.81 11.96 -14.48
N SER A 85 0.79 11.72 -13.18
CA SER A 85 1.79 12.25 -12.25
C SER A 85 3.09 11.45 -12.21
N VAL A 86 3.35 10.52 -13.14
CA VAL A 86 4.58 9.69 -13.15
C VAL A 86 5.90 10.49 -13.16
N PHE A 87 5.85 11.75 -13.60
CA PHE A 87 6.99 12.67 -13.55
C PHE A 87 7.11 13.45 -12.23
N ASP A 88 6.00 13.62 -11.51
CA ASP A 88 5.95 14.30 -10.21
C ASP A 88 5.81 13.28 -9.08
N TYR A 89 6.93 12.98 -8.44
CA TYR A 89 7.04 11.95 -7.41
C TYR A 89 6.04 12.11 -6.26
N GLU A 90 5.79 13.34 -5.81
CA GLU A 90 4.93 13.60 -4.65
C GLU A 90 3.46 13.30 -4.99
N THR A 91 2.94 13.93 -6.04
CA THR A 91 1.57 13.68 -6.51
C THR A 91 1.40 12.22 -6.96
N HIS A 92 2.46 11.59 -7.45
CA HIS A 92 2.44 10.18 -7.84
C HIS A 92 2.15 9.25 -6.66
N LEU A 93 2.89 9.40 -5.55
CA LEU A 93 2.66 8.57 -4.36
C LEU A 93 1.33 8.90 -3.69
N GLU A 94 1.00 10.19 -3.54
CA GLU A 94 -0.24 10.60 -2.89
C GLU A 94 -1.48 10.07 -3.61
N SER A 95 -1.45 10.05 -4.94
CA SER A 95 -2.61 9.64 -5.75
C SER A 95 -3.00 8.17 -5.58
N LEU A 96 -2.06 7.31 -5.15
CA LEU A 96 -2.37 5.89 -4.86
C LEU A 96 -2.68 5.63 -3.40
N ILE A 97 -2.01 6.32 -2.48
CA ILE A 97 -2.13 6.04 -1.04
C ILE A 97 -3.33 6.78 -0.44
N SER A 98 -3.67 7.95 -0.99
CA SER A 98 -4.70 8.80 -0.42
C SER A 98 -6.10 8.38 -0.86
N VAL A 99 -6.96 8.11 0.13
CA VAL A 99 -8.39 7.81 -0.10
C VAL A 99 -9.15 9.05 -0.58
N PHE A 100 -8.75 10.25 -0.15
CA PHE A 100 -9.41 11.50 -0.49
C PHE A 100 -8.51 12.40 -1.36
N SER A 101 -9.12 13.03 -2.36
CA SER A 101 -8.48 14.11 -3.11
C SER A 101 -8.31 15.35 -2.22
N ASN A 102 -7.33 16.21 -2.55
CA ASN A 102 -7.11 17.44 -1.80
C ASN A 102 -8.36 18.33 -1.81
N ASP A 103 -9.08 18.37 -2.94
CA ASP A 103 -10.33 19.12 -3.07
C ASP A 103 -11.46 18.58 -2.19
N GLU A 104 -11.54 17.25 -2.01
CA GLU A 104 -12.48 16.63 -1.08
C GLU A 104 -12.11 16.94 0.36
N VAL A 105 -10.83 16.86 0.71
CA VAL A 105 -10.36 17.18 2.07
C VAL A 105 -10.67 18.64 2.41
N SER A 106 -10.36 19.58 1.52
CA SER A 106 -10.65 21.00 1.73
C SER A 106 -12.15 21.28 1.84
N ARG A 107 -12.98 20.57 1.05
CA ARG A 107 -14.46 20.68 1.15
C ARG A 107 -14.99 20.11 2.47
N LEU A 108 -14.52 18.95 2.89
CA LEU A 108 -15.00 18.27 4.11
C LEU A 108 -14.55 18.98 5.38
N LEU A 109 -13.32 19.49 5.41
CA LEU A 109 -12.73 20.11 6.61
C LEU A 109 -12.91 21.62 6.65
N GLN A 110 -13.45 22.22 5.58
CA GLN A 110 -13.64 23.68 5.42
C GLN A 110 -12.36 24.49 5.72
N ARG A 111 -11.20 23.86 5.60
CA ARG A 111 -9.87 24.42 5.88
C ARG A 111 -8.89 23.84 4.89
N ASN A 112 -7.97 24.66 4.41
CA ASN A 112 -6.83 24.18 3.65
C ASN A 112 -5.85 23.52 4.60
N ILE A 113 -5.97 22.20 4.73
CA ILE A 113 -4.98 21.39 5.42
C ILE A 113 -3.97 20.95 4.36
N SER A 114 -2.73 21.44 4.49
CA SER A 114 -1.62 20.82 3.76
C SER A 114 -1.48 19.38 4.27
N LYS A 115 -1.57 18.39 3.37
CA LYS A 115 -1.35 16.98 3.73
C LYS A 115 -0.01 16.86 4.44
N SER A 116 0.04 16.09 5.52
CA SER A 116 1.14 16.14 6.48
C SER A 116 2.51 15.94 5.82
N ASP A 117 3.34 16.99 5.85
CA ASP A 117 4.71 16.98 5.32
C ASP A 117 5.54 15.81 5.86
N LYS A 118 5.23 15.31 7.07
CA LYS A 118 5.93 14.19 7.72
C LYS A 118 5.85 12.85 6.98
N LEU A 119 4.73 12.56 6.32
CA LEU A 119 4.57 11.30 5.57
C LEU A 119 5.30 11.41 4.23
N LEU A 120 5.13 12.55 3.55
CA LEU A 120 5.85 12.86 2.32
C LEU A 120 7.37 12.92 2.53
N SER A 121 7.84 13.55 3.61
CA SER A 121 9.26 13.64 3.94
C SER A 121 9.84 12.26 4.23
N TYR A 122 9.13 11.42 4.98
CA TYR A 122 9.54 10.04 5.21
C TYR A 122 9.66 9.25 3.89
N PHE A 123 8.71 9.41 2.98
CA PHE A 123 8.76 8.79 1.66
C PHE A 123 9.92 9.32 0.80
N LYS A 124 10.16 10.63 0.77
CA LYS A 124 11.29 11.24 0.04
C LYS A 124 12.63 10.70 0.53
N GLU A 125 12.80 10.56 1.83
CA GLU A 125 14.05 10.09 2.46
C GLU A 125 14.28 8.60 2.28
N ASN A 126 13.22 7.77 2.22
CA ASN A 126 13.36 6.31 2.32
C ASN A 126 13.07 5.55 1.02
N LEU A 127 12.22 6.02 0.11
CA LEU A 127 11.86 5.27 -1.09
C LEU A 127 12.97 5.09 -2.16
N PRO A 128 13.98 5.97 -2.32
CA PRO A 128 14.97 5.83 -3.39
C PRO A 128 15.82 4.56 -3.29
N LEU A 129 15.95 3.96 -2.10
CA LEU A 129 16.96 2.94 -1.79
C LEU A 129 16.47 1.49 -2.02
N ALA A 130 15.17 1.22 -1.84
CA ALA A 130 14.52 -0.06 -2.13
C ALA A 130 13.00 0.09 -1.96
N PRO A 131 12.21 0.21 -3.05
CA PRO A 131 10.80 0.60 -2.96
C PRO A 131 9.95 -0.45 -2.24
N GLU A 132 10.27 -1.74 -2.36
CA GLU A 132 9.61 -2.81 -1.61
C GLU A 132 9.70 -2.56 -0.12
N ASN A 133 10.92 -2.50 0.41
CA ASN A 133 11.16 -2.34 1.84
C ASN A 133 10.69 -0.98 2.36
N SER A 134 10.72 0.06 1.54
CA SER A 134 10.28 1.39 1.96
C SER A 134 8.77 1.50 1.98
N LEU A 135 8.04 0.87 1.06
CA LEU A 135 6.58 0.79 1.10
C LEU A 135 6.11 0.02 2.34
N THR A 136 6.60 -1.20 2.54
CA THR A 136 6.14 -2.01 3.68
C THR A 136 6.57 -1.39 5.02
N LYS A 137 7.75 -0.76 5.14
CA LYS A 137 8.11 0.01 6.35
C LYS A 137 7.16 1.18 6.60
N THR A 138 6.79 1.91 5.56
CA THR A 138 5.91 3.08 5.70
C THR A 138 4.51 2.65 6.13
N ASP A 139 4.00 1.58 5.54
CA ASP A 139 2.70 1.03 5.90
C ASP A 139 2.69 0.45 7.30
N LEU A 140 3.71 -0.31 7.70
CA LEU A 140 3.83 -0.77 9.09
C LEU A 140 3.87 0.40 10.09
N ARG A 141 4.52 1.51 9.72
CA ARG A 141 4.67 2.68 10.61
C ARG A 141 3.42 3.53 10.70
N PHE A 142 2.75 3.79 9.58
CA PHE A 142 1.63 4.73 9.52
C PHE A 142 0.30 4.01 9.36
N TRP A 143 0.14 3.17 8.33
CA TRP A 143 -1.13 2.52 8.01
C TRP A 143 -1.52 1.49 9.07
N ASN A 144 -0.66 0.52 9.32
CA ASN A 144 -0.91 -0.58 10.24
C ASN A 144 -1.12 -0.06 11.67
N ASN A 145 -0.22 0.80 12.15
CA ASN A 145 -0.29 1.34 13.50
C ASN A 145 -1.50 2.27 13.70
N LYS A 146 -1.72 3.25 12.82
CA LYS A 146 -2.76 4.27 13.03
C LYS A 146 -4.15 3.84 12.59
N TYR A 147 -4.27 2.84 11.71
CA TYR A 147 -5.55 2.41 11.16
C TYR A 147 -5.83 0.93 11.46
N THR A 148 -5.05 -0.01 10.90
CA THR A 148 -5.37 -1.45 10.96
C THR A 148 -5.45 -1.96 12.39
N LEU A 149 -4.37 -1.81 13.17
CA LEU A 149 -4.28 -2.28 14.56
C LEU A 149 -5.20 -1.48 15.49
N LEU A 150 -5.29 -0.16 15.30
CA LEU A 150 -6.19 0.67 16.10
C LEU A 150 -7.66 0.28 15.91
N ARG A 151 -8.06 0.01 14.66
CA ARG A 151 -9.40 -0.45 14.33
C ARG A 151 -9.65 -1.84 14.91
N LEU A 152 -8.69 -2.76 14.75
CA LEU A 152 -8.79 -4.12 15.26
C LEU A 152 -8.97 -4.10 16.78
N ASP A 153 -8.10 -3.39 17.51
CA ASP A 153 -8.15 -3.29 18.96
C ASP A 153 -9.50 -2.73 19.44
N ARG A 154 -9.96 -1.60 18.86
CA ARG A 154 -11.24 -1.00 19.22
C ARG A 154 -12.43 -1.94 19.01
N LEU A 155 -12.47 -2.67 17.90
CA LEU A 155 -13.58 -3.58 17.59
C LEU A 155 -13.61 -4.79 18.53
N PHE A 156 -12.45 -5.34 18.87
CA PHE A 156 -12.34 -6.55 19.68
C PHE A 156 -12.49 -6.24 21.17
N MET A 157 -11.87 -5.16 21.66
CA MET A 157 -12.03 -4.71 23.05
C MET A 157 -13.47 -4.30 23.37
N ALA A 158 -14.20 -3.70 22.41
CA ALA A 158 -15.63 -3.41 22.56
C ALA A 158 -16.48 -4.66 22.82
N ASN A 159 -15.99 -5.84 22.47
CA ASN A 159 -16.65 -7.13 22.69
C ASN A 159 -15.94 -7.99 23.75
N SER A 160 -15.00 -7.41 24.51
CA SER A 160 -14.17 -8.11 25.49
C SER A 160 -13.46 -9.35 24.90
N VAL A 161 -13.03 -9.25 23.65
CA VAL A 161 -12.24 -10.28 22.95
C VAL A 161 -10.82 -9.75 22.77
N GLU A 162 -9.82 -10.59 23.03
CA GLU A 162 -8.42 -10.29 22.71
C GLU A 162 -8.12 -10.73 21.28
N ALA A 163 -7.74 -9.80 20.40
CA ALA A 163 -7.24 -10.12 19.07
C ALA A 163 -5.71 -10.19 19.08
N ARG A 164 -5.15 -11.34 18.69
CA ARG A 164 -3.70 -11.49 18.47
C ARG A 164 -3.38 -11.50 16.99
N VAL A 165 -2.27 -10.86 16.63
CA VAL A 165 -1.86 -10.65 15.24
C VAL A 165 -0.57 -11.43 14.94
N PRO A 166 -0.63 -12.75 14.70
CA PRO A 166 0.54 -13.61 14.54
C PRO A 166 1.49 -13.20 13.41
N PHE A 167 0.97 -12.57 12.35
CA PHE A 167 1.77 -12.08 11.22
C PHE A 167 2.79 -11.01 11.61
N LEU A 168 2.46 -10.19 12.61
CA LEU A 168 3.37 -9.17 13.15
C LEU A 168 4.26 -9.70 14.27
N SER A 169 4.27 -11.02 14.52
CA SER A 169 5.16 -11.61 15.51
C SER A 169 6.62 -11.48 15.08
N GLN A 170 7.51 -11.30 16.05
CA GLN A 170 8.95 -11.23 15.81
C GLN A 170 9.47 -12.46 15.06
N VAL A 171 8.90 -13.64 15.33
CA VAL A 171 9.28 -14.91 14.68
C VAL A 171 8.98 -14.85 13.19
N VAL A 172 7.77 -14.41 12.80
CA VAL A 172 7.36 -14.30 11.40
C VAL A 172 8.20 -13.23 10.68
N LEU A 173 8.35 -12.06 11.28
CA LEU A 173 9.16 -10.96 10.70
C LEU A 173 10.63 -11.36 10.51
N THR A 174 11.23 -12.05 11.50
CA THR A 174 12.61 -12.53 11.40
C THR A 174 12.74 -13.60 10.32
N SER A 175 11.75 -14.48 10.19
CA SER A 175 11.72 -15.52 9.16
C SER A 175 11.59 -14.93 7.76
N LEU A 176 10.74 -13.92 7.57
CA LEU A 176 10.59 -13.20 6.30
C LEU A 176 11.86 -12.44 5.92
N LYS A 177 12.51 -11.77 6.88
CA LYS A 177 13.78 -11.09 6.62
C LYS A 177 14.87 -12.08 6.19
N LYS A 178 14.88 -13.27 6.80
CA LYS A 178 15.80 -14.36 6.44
C LYS A 178 15.48 -14.91 5.04
N SER A 179 14.21 -15.10 4.69
CA SER A 179 13.84 -15.57 3.36
C SER A 179 14.16 -14.54 2.28
N GLU A 180 13.84 -13.26 2.49
CA GLU A 180 14.18 -12.18 1.56
C GLU A 180 15.69 -12.10 1.29
N TYR A 181 16.51 -12.26 2.33
CA TYR A 181 17.96 -12.35 2.18
C TYR A 181 18.41 -13.57 1.37
N LEU A 182 17.78 -14.73 1.57
CA LEU A 182 18.06 -15.95 0.82
C LEU A 182 17.65 -15.82 -0.65
N PHE A 183 16.46 -15.29 -0.94
CA PHE A 183 15.98 -15.04 -2.31
C PHE A 183 16.83 -14.01 -3.06
N LYS A 184 17.31 -12.95 -2.37
CA LYS A 184 18.25 -11.98 -2.95
C LYS A 184 19.63 -12.58 -3.23
N ARG A 185 20.07 -13.54 -2.41
CA ARG A 185 21.36 -14.23 -2.57
C ARG A 185 21.35 -15.27 -3.69
N GLU A 186 20.20 -15.91 -3.95
CA GLU A 186 20.03 -16.93 -4.98
C GLU A 186 19.64 -16.36 -6.36
N GLY A 187 19.55 -15.03 -6.52
CA GLY A 187 19.31 -14.39 -7.81
C GLY A 187 17.90 -14.56 -8.40
N LEU A 188 16.92 -14.91 -7.56
CA LEU A 188 15.54 -15.21 -7.98
C LEU A 188 14.62 -13.98 -8.13
N PHE A 189 15.19 -12.77 -8.11
CA PHE A 189 14.52 -11.55 -8.55
C PHE A 189 15.19 -11.08 -9.86
N LEU A 190 14.48 -11.27 -10.98
CA LEU A 190 14.75 -10.61 -12.26
C LEU A 190 14.14 -9.21 -12.26
#